data_AF-A0A353LUH3-F1
#
_entry.id   AF-A0A353LUH3-F1
#
_cell.length_a   1.000
_cell.length_b   1.000
_cell.length_c   1.000
_cell.angle_alpha   90.00
_cell.angle_beta   90.00
_cell.angle_gamma   90.00
#
_symmetry.space_group_name_H-M   'P 1'
#
loop_
_entity.id
_entity.type
_entity.pdbx_description
1 polymer ?
#
loop_
_entity_poly.entity_id
_entity_poly.type
_entity_poly.pdbx_seq_one_letter_code
_entity_poly.pdbx_strand_id
1 'polypeptide(L)' 'DVFICKLRKKLSAATGSDHYIETVWGRGYVLRDPDSQEGAAPAEKAA' A
#
# COMPACT_ATOMS: atom_id res chain seq x y z
N ASP A 1 14.16 -6.24 5.00
CA ASP A 1 13.83 -7.18 3.91
C ASP A 1 14.30 -6.61 2.56
N VAL A 2 15.09 -7.38 1.80
CA VAL A 2 15.65 -6.93 0.51
C VAL A 2 14.56 -6.74 -0.54
N PHE A 3 13.50 -7.56 -0.50
CA PHE A 3 12.40 -7.45 -1.45
C PHE A 3 11.55 -6.20 -1.19
N ILE A 4 11.19 -5.93 0.07
CA ILE A 4 10.45 -4.71 0.42
C ILE A 4 11.27 -3.44 0.13
N CYS A 5 12.58 -3.46 0.37
CA CYS A 5 13.44 -2.34 -0.03
C CYS A 5 13.44 -2.10 -1.55
N LYS A 6 13.47 -3.16 -2.37
CA LYS A 6 13.38 -3.05 -3.83
C LYS A 6 12.01 -2.55 -4.29
N LEU A 7 10.94 -3.06 -3.67
CA LEU A 7 9.57 -2.69 -4.02
C LEU A 7 9.29 -1.22 -3.68
N ARG A 8 9.65 -0.76 -2.47
CA ARG A 8 9.54 0.66 -2.10
C ARG A 8 10.28 1.57 -3.08
N LYS A 9 11.50 1.20 -3.49
CA LYS A 9 12.27 1.98 -4.48
C LYS A 9 11.54 2.09 -5.82
N LYS A 10 10.94 1.00 -6.31
CA LYS A 10 10.16 1.02 -7.56
C LYS A 10 8.90 1.88 -7.44
N LEU A 11 8.20 1.78 -6.31
CA LEU A 11 6.97 2.54 -6.07
C LEU A 11 7.25 4.03 -5.91
N SER A 12 8.27 4.42 -5.15
CA SER A 12 8.67 5.82 -5.03
C SER A 12 9.14 6.40 -6.37
N ALA A 13 9.74 5.60 -7.27
CA ALA A 13 10.11 6.07 -8.60
C ALA A 13 8.92 6.24 -9.54
N ALA A 14 7.86 5.43 -9.39
CA ALA A 14 6.67 5.49 -10.22
C ALA A 14 5.71 6.61 -9.80
N THR A 15 5.53 6.83 -8.49
CA THR A 15 4.54 7.79 -7.98
C THR A 15 5.15 9.02 -7.30
N GLY A 16 6.46 9.11 -7.20
CA GLY A 16 7.13 10.36 -6.88
C GLY A 16 7.07 10.83 -5.42
N SER A 17 6.54 10.06 -4.46
CA SER A 17 6.85 10.15 -3.01
C SER A 17 5.92 9.35 -2.10
N ASP A 18 4.86 8.72 -2.64
CA ASP A 18 3.86 8.09 -1.79
C ASP A 18 4.35 6.84 -1.03
N HIS A 19 3.98 6.79 0.25
CA HIS A 19 4.29 5.70 1.16
C HIS A 19 3.28 4.56 1.00
N TYR A 20 3.43 3.80 -0.09
CA TYR A 20 2.52 2.71 -0.40
C TYR A 20 2.59 1.51 0.54
N ILE A 21 3.75 1.26 1.15
CA ILE A 21 3.96 0.05 1.96
C ILE A 21 4.07 0.48 3.41
N GLU A 22 3.06 0.13 4.21
CA GLU A 22 3.04 0.31 5.64
C GLU A 22 3.57 -0.96 6.32
N THR A 23 4.52 -0.78 7.24
CA THR A 23 5.08 -1.90 8.02
C THR A 23 4.36 -1.98 9.34
N VAL A 24 3.67 -3.10 9.59
CA VAL A 24 3.04 -3.39 10.87
C VAL A 24 3.88 -4.44 11.61
N TRP A 25 4.47 -4.01 12.72
CA TRP A 25 5.29 -4.87 13.57
C TRP A 25 4.48 -6.05 14.08
N GLY A 26 4.96 -7.28 13.84
CA GLY A 26 4.29 -8.52 14.23
C GLY A 26 3.15 -8.98 13.31
N ARG A 27 2.82 -8.24 12.24
CA ARG A 27 1.76 -8.61 11.27
C ARG A 27 2.22 -8.65 9.81
N GLY A 28 3.27 -7.92 9.46
CA GLY A 28 3.87 -7.93 8.13
C GLY A 28 3.76 -6.59 7.40
N TYR A 29 3.58 -6.63 6.09
CA TYR A 29 3.54 -5.46 5.21
C TYR A 29 2.17 -5.31 4.57
N VAL A 30 1.63 -4.09 4.57
CA VAL A 30 0.34 -3.76 3.95
C VAL A 30 0.59 -2.77 2.83
N LEU A 31 0.02 -3.05 1.66
CA LEU A 31 0.01 -2.11 0.53
C LEU A 31 -1.22 -1.21 0.66
N ARG A 32 -1.00 0.10 0.74
CA ARG A 32 -1.99 1.17 0.76
C ARG A 32 -1.77 2.03 -0.46
N ASP A 33 -2.80 2.24 -1.24
CA ASP A 33 -2.75 3.12 -2.39
C ASP A 33 -3.52 4.42 -2.02
N PRO A 34 -2.89 5.61 -2.11
CA PRO A 34 -3.53 6.86 -1.70
C PRO A 34 -4.70 7.23 -2.61
N ASP A 35 -4.67 6.84 -3.89
CA ASP A 35 -5.78 7.00 -4.86
C ASP A 35 -6.95 6.05 -4.53
N SER A 36 -6.65 4.86 -4.02
CA SER A 36 -7.66 3.88 -3.62
C SER A 36 -8.46 4.29 -2.38
N GLN A 37 -8.06 5.36 -1.68
CA GLN A 37 -8.90 5.98 -0.64
C GLN A 37 -10.07 6.81 -1.22
N GLU A 38 -10.03 7.21 -2.50
CA GLU A 38 -11.15 7.89 -3.20
C GLU A 38 -12.06 6.88 -3.95
N GLY A 39 -11.60 5.64 -4.15
CA GLY A 39 -12.30 4.62 -4.95
C GLY A 39 -12.85 3.41 -4.18
N ALA A 40 -12.62 3.30 -2.87
CA ALA A 40 -13.25 2.29 -2.04
C ALA A 40 -14.65 2.75 -1.58
N ALA A 41 -15.54 2.95 -2.55
CA ALA A 41 -16.97 2.76 -2.29
C ALA A 41 -17.14 1.38 -1.65
N PRO A 42 -17.88 1.26 -0.54
CA PRO A 42 -18.01 -0.01 0.15
C PRO A 42 -18.67 -0.98 -0.82
N ALA A 43 -18.01 -2.11 -1.08
CA ALA A 43 -18.68 -3.26 -1.65
C ALA A 43 -19.80 -3.67 -0.67
N GLU A 44 -21.00 -3.26 -1.05
CA GLU A 44 -22.32 -3.61 -0.56
C GLU A 44 -22.44 -5.10 -0.14
N LYS A 45 -22.92 -5.28 1.10
CA LYS A 45 -23.75 -6.38 1.68
C LYS A 45 -23.30 -7.84 1.57
N ALA A 46 -23.17 -8.44 2.76
CA ALA A 46 -23.77 -9.75 3.07
C ALA A 46 -23.85 -9.97 4.59
N ALA A 47 -25.04 -9.72 5.16
CA ALA A 47 -25.71 -10.40 6.30
C ALA A 47 -26.69 -9.45 6.99
#